data_AF-A0A5C3KBR1-F1
#
_entry.id   AF-A0A5C3KBR1-F1
#
_cell.length_a   1.000
_cell.length_b   1.000
_cell.length_c   1.000
_cell.angle_alpha   90.00
_cell.angle_beta   90.00
_cell.angle_gamma   90.00
#
_symmetry.space_group_name_H-M   'P 1'
#
loop_
_entity.id
_entity.type
_entity.pdbx_description
1 polymer ?
#
loop_
_entity_poly.entity_id
_entity_poly.type
_entity_poly.pdbx_seq_one_letter_code
_entity_poly.pdbx_strand_id
1 'polypeptide(L)' 'TPQDLVSLIIEDDKIYHHKILCIHYTIYNMQCKTDSINACNHPDIMLWLRDDKAHLHPYWYTCVIGYF' A
#
# COMPACT_ATOMS: atom_id res chain seq x y z
N THR A 1 -9.11 14.58 -12.47
CA THR A 1 -9.73 15.79 -11.90
C THR A 1 -9.81 15.61 -10.39
N PRO A 2 -9.77 16.66 -9.56
CA PRO A 2 -9.81 16.54 -8.09
C PRO A 2 -11.13 15.97 -7.52
N GLN A 3 -12.04 15.51 -8.38
CA GLN A 3 -13.45 15.25 -8.08
C GLN A 3 -13.75 13.78 -7.76
N ASP A 4 -12.81 12.85 -7.96
CA ASP A 4 -13.01 11.43 -7.60
C ASP A 4 -12.59 11.11 -6.15
N LEU A 5 -12.33 12.15 -5.36
CA LEU A 5 -11.94 11.98 -3.96
C LEU A 5 -13.18 11.80 -3.06
N VAL A 6 -13.26 10.58 -2.51
CA VAL A 6 -13.84 10.23 -1.21
C VAL A 6 -15.34 9.91 -1.18
N SER A 7 -15.73 8.76 -1.74
CA SER A 7 -16.80 7.97 -1.12
C SER A 7 -16.16 6.96 -0.15
N LEU A 8 -16.13 7.30 1.14
CA LEU A 8 -15.75 6.33 2.18
C LEU A 8 -16.96 5.45 2.46
N ILE A 9 -16.91 4.19 2.04
CA ILE A 9 -17.92 3.19 2.36
C ILE A 9 -17.39 2.41 3.56
N ILE A 10 -18.08 2.53 4.69
CA ILE A 10 -17.81 1.75 5.90
C ILE A 10 -18.80 0.60 5.90
N GLU A 11 -18.32 -0.61 5.61
CA GLU A 11 -19.12 -1.82 5.69
C GLU A 11 -19.54 -2.09 7.14
N ASP A 12 -20.81 -2.39 7.36
CA ASP A 12 -21.40 -2.69 8.68
C ASP A 12 -21.17 -1.64 9.79
N ASP A 13 -20.87 -0.38 9.42
CA ASP A 13 -20.51 0.70 10.36
C ASP A 13 -19.35 0.31 11.30
N LYS A 14 -18.43 -0.53 10.81
CA LYS A 14 -17.26 -1.04 11.56
C LYS A 14 -15.97 -0.76 10.83
N ILE A 15 -14.95 -0.39 11.61
CA ILE A 15 -13.58 -0.15 11.17
C ILE A 15 -12.68 -1.14 11.91
N TYR A 16 -11.79 -1.82 11.19
CA TYR A 16 -10.96 -2.89 11.75
C TYR A 16 -9.50 -2.47 11.73
N HIS A 17 -8.93 -2.30 12.92
CA HIS A 17 -7.51 -1.99 13.03
C HIS A 17 -6.65 -3.24 12.85
N HIS A 18 -5.82 -3.24 11.80
CA HIS A 18 -4.94 -4.37 11.48
C HIS A 18 -3.48 -4.05 11.77
N LYS A 19 -2.83 -4.91 12.54
CA LYS A 19 -1.39 -4.80 12.84
C LYS A 19 -0.51 -5.15 11.63
N ILE A 20 -0.91 -6.16 10.88
CA ILE A 20 -0.20 -6.66 9.70
C ILE A 20 -1.23 -6.83 8.59
N LEU A 21 -0.96 -6.25 7.42
CA LEU A 21 -1.77 -6.41 6.22
C LEU A 21 -1.07 -7.40 5.28
N CYS A 22 -1.79 -8.41 4.81
CA CYS A 22 -1.28 -9.35 3.81
C CYS A 22 -1.97 -9.09 2.46
N ILE A 23 -1.19 -8.71 1.45
CA ILE A 23 -1.69 -8.43 0.10
C ILE A 23 -1.39 -9.64 -0.78
N HIS A 24 -2.45 -10.24 -1.34
CA HIS A 24 -2.35 -11.29 -2.34
C HIS A 24 -2.36 -10.68 -3.73
N TYR A 25 -1.33 -10.97 -4.51
CA TYR A 25 -1.26 -10.55 -5.91
C TYR A 25 -0.84 -11.71 -6.80
N THR A 26 -1.32 -11.66 -8.03
CA THR A 26 -0.96 -12.62 -9.06
C THR A 26 0.27 -12.13 -9.79
N ILE A 27 1.29 -12.98 -9.85
CA ILE A 27 2.42 -12.80 -10.75
C ILE A 27 2.03 -13.42 -12.09
N TYR A 28 2.54 -12.85 -13.18
CA TYR A 28 2.24 -13.23 -14.57
C TYR A 28 2.31 -14.74 -14.89
N ASN A 29 2.97 -15.55 -14.06
CA ASN A 29 3.11 -17.00 -14.22
C ASN A 29 2.03 -17.83 -13.50
N MET A 30 0.85 -17.25 -13.23
CA MET A 30 -0.23 -17.89 -12.47
C MET A 30 0.15 -18.28 -11.03
N GLN A 31 1.26 -17.75 -10.50
CA GLN A 31 1.61 -17.91 -9.10
C GLN A 31 0.96 -16.79 -8.29
N CYS A 32 0.28 -17.16 -7.22
CA CYS A 32 -0.16 -16.22 -6.20
C CYS A 32 0.99 -16.01 -5.21
N LYS A 33 1.39 -14.76 -5.02
CA LYS A 33 2.34 -14.38 -3.98
C LYS A 33 1.64 -13.50 -2.95
N THR A 34 2.12 -13.61 -1.72
CA THR A 34 1.68 -12.79 -0.59
C THR A 34 2.85 -11.94 -0.14
N ASP A 35 2.65 -10.63 -0.07
CA ASP A 35 3.53 -9.74 0.67
C ASP A 35 2.80 -9.28 1.94
N SER A 36 3.51 -9.28 3.06
CA SER A 36 3.01 -8.77 4.33
C SER A 36 3.62 -7.41 4.61
N ILE A 37 2.78 -6.48 5.06
CA ILE A 37 3.20 -5.14 5.45
C ILE A 37 2.90 -4.99 6.94
N ASN A 38 3.95 -4.70 7.71
CA ASN A 38 3.88 -4.58 9.16
C ASN A 38 4.02 -3.11 9.56
N ALA A 39 2.91 -2.49 9.97
CA ALA A 39 2.88 -1.09 10.38
C ALA A 39 3.59 -0.83 11.73
N CYS A 40 3.83 -1.87 12.55
CA CYS A 40 4.34 -1.68 13.91
C CYS A 40 5.87 -1.74 14.05
N ASN A 41 6.55 -2.57 13.25
CA ASN A 41 7.98 -2.83 13.46
C ASN A 41 8.86 -2.31 12.33
N HIS A 42 8.39 -2.40 11.07
CA HIS A 42 9.12 -1.97 9.88
C HIS A 42 8.13 -1.36 8.89
N PRO A 43 7.55 -0.18 9.20
CA PRO A 43 6.51 0.44 8.40
C PRO A 43 7.02 1.04 7.09
N ASP A 44 8.33 1.09 6.89
CA ASP A 44 8.93 1.72 5.72
C ASP A 44 8.69 0.90 4.45
N ILE A 45 8.19 1.55 3.40
CA ILE A 45 7.93 0.97 2.07
C ILE A 45 8.70 1.78 1.03
N MET A 46 9.28 1.06 0.06
CA MET A 46 9.87 1.64 -1.13
C MET A 46 8.93 1.47 -2.32
N LEU A 47 8.58 2.57 -2.98
CA LEU A 47 7.72 2.59 -4.16
C LEU A 47 8.56 2.93 -5.39
N TRP A 48 8.27 2.26 -6.51
CA TRP A 48 8.90 2.58 -7.78
C TRP A 48 8.41 3.93 -8.31
N LEU A 49 9.36 4.82 -8.63
CA LEU A 49 9.04 6.11 -9.23
C LEU A 49 8.74 5.94 -10.72
N ARG A 50 7.51 6.28 -11.15
CA ARG A 50 7.10 6.22 -12.56
C ARG A 50 7.45 7.47 -13.37
N ASP A 51 7.95 8.52 -12.72
CA ASP A 51 8.23 9.82 -13.36
C ASP A 51 9.65 9.85 -13.96
N ASP A 52 9.79 10.44 -15.15
CA ASP A 52 11.04 10.54 -15.92
C ASP A 52 12.10 11.41 -15.22
N LYS A 53 11.74 12.07 -14.10
CA LYS A 53 12.63 12.85 -13.24
C LYS A 53 13.50 12.00 -12.29
N ALA A 54 13.55 10.69 -12.48
CA ALA A 54 14.34 9.72 -11.70
C ALA A 54 15.88 9.88 -11.84
N HIS A 55 16.39 11.08 -12.16
CA HIS A 55 17.82 11.35 -12.31
C HIS A 55 18.61 11.29 -10.99
N LEU A 56 17.94 11.41 -9.83
CA LEU A 56 18.57 11.31 -8.51
C LEU A 56 18.43 9.91 -7.90
N HIS A 57 17.20 9.39 -7.76
CA HIS A 57 16.93 8.04 -7.24
C HIS A 57 15.58 7.49 -7.77
N PRO A 58 15.49 6.20 -8.16
CA PRO A 58 14.29 5.63 -8.78
C PRO A 58 13.20 5.18 -7.78
N TYR A 59 13.32 5.54 -6.50
CA TYR A 59 12.41 5.10 -5.45
C TYR A 59 11.85 6.26 -4.63
N TRP A 60 10.59 6.12 -4.22
CA TRP A 60 9.99 6.90 -3.13
C TRP A 60 10.00 6.08 -1.85
N TYR A 61 10.26 6.76 -0.74
CA TYR A 61 10.24 6.17 0.60
C TYR A 61 9.04 6.72 1.34
N THR A 62 8.23 5.83 1.89
CA THR A 62 7.07 6.18 2.71
C THR A 62 7.02 5.28 3.94
N CYS A 63 6.24 5.66 4.94
CA CYS A 63 6.09 4.92 6.18
C CYS A 63 4.59 4.73 6.45
N VAL A 64 4.20 3.49 6.73
CA VAL A 64 2.83 3.12 7.10
C VAL A 64 2.55 3.51 8.55
N ILE A 65 1.55 4.35 8.76
CA ILE A 65 1.14 4.78 10.11
C ILE A 65 0.16 3.78 10.74
N GLY A 66 -0.69 3.14 9.92
CA GLY A 66 -1.65 2.13 10.38
C GLY A 66 -2.67 1.78 9.30
N TYR A 67 -3.40 0.68 9.53
CA TYR A 67 -4.50 0.20 8.69
C TYR A 67 -5.79 0.14 9.52
N PHE A 68 -6.87 0.69 8.98
CA PHE A 68 -8.18 0.88 9.64
C PHE A 68 -9.31 0.48 8.69
#